data_AF-V5GNX3-F1
#
_entry.id   AF-V5GNX3-F1
#
_cell.length_a   1.000
_cell.length_b   1.000
_cell.length_c   1.000
_cell.angle_alpha   90.00
_cell.angle_beta   90.00
_cell.angle_gamma   90.00
#
_symmetry.space_group_name_H-M   'P 1'
#
loop_
_entity.id
_entity.type
_entity.pdbx_description
1 polymer ?
#
loop_
_entity_poly.entity_id
_entity_poly.type
_entity_poly.pdbx_seq_one_letter_code
_entity_poly.pdbx_strand_id
1 'polypeptide(L)'
;SVLIEEDSGNKYQRHVPAAIGYFVKCSYDPSLSFYQSYRGEDCMSWFAKQMSAFAEDVETVFLCPFDISMTSAQEAEFGKATHCHICEQPFKPDDIKVRDHNHLFPKNNYRGAAHNDCNINYKDEVIIPVVFHNLSGYDAHFILENIANDMSGRVDVLPITKEKYISFTKNLDQNLIKFRFIDSFRFMNSALDTLSSYLTEFPNLHKEFGGLDVETFTLLTRKGVFPYSQVKFRFIESGAGKCS
;
A
#
# COMPACT_ATOMS: atom_id res chain seq x y z
N SER A 1 -16.93 8.18 -3.07
CA SER A 1 -17.22 8.82 -4.36
C SER A 1 -18.52 9.63 -4.26
N VAL A 2 -18.80 10.50 -5.22
CA VAL A 2 -20.09 11.20 -5.38
C VAL A 2 -20.75 10.85 -6.70
N LEU A 3 -22.05 11.13 -6.80
CA LEU A 3 -22.83 10.91 -8.01
C LEU A 3 -22.92 12.18 -8.84
N ILE A 4 -22.57 12.06 -10.13
CA ILE A 4 -22.77 13.11 -11.14
C ILE A 4 -23.81 12.60 -12.14
N GLU A 5 -24.82 13.43 -12.42
CA GLU A 5 -25.81 13.19 -13.47
C GLU A 5 -25.23 13.66 -14.81
N GLU A 6 -25.25 12.81 -15.84
CA GLU A 6 -24.89 13.21 -17.20
C GLU A 6 -26.14 13.54 -18.03
N ASP A 7 -26.10 14.64 -18.77
CA ASP A 7 -27.22 15.18 -19.54
C ASP A 7 -27.36 14.55 -20.94
N SER A 8 -27.06 13.24 -21.04
CA SER A 8 -26.93 12.51 -22.30
C SER A 8 -28.14 11.61 -22.60
N GLY A 9 -29.37 12.11 -22.43
CA GLY A 9 -30.63 11.47 -22.88
C GLY A 9 -31.02 10.13 -22.22
N ASN A 10 -30.06 9.40 -21.65
CA ASN A 10 -30.20 8.26 -20.77
C ASN A 10 -29.67 8.70 -19.40
N LYS A 11 -30.48 8.60 -18.35
CA LYS A 11 -30.07 8.96 -16.97
C LYS A 11 -29.01 7.98 -16.46
N TYR A 12 -27.76 8.17 -16.87
CA TYR A 12 -26.60 7.47 -16.33
C TYR A 12 -26.05 8.25 -15.15
N GLN A 13 -25.88 7.56 -14.02
CA GLN A 13 -25.25 8.09 -12.81
C GLN A 13 -23.79 7.64 -12.81
N ARG A 14 -22.85 8.59 -12.88
CA ARG A 14 -21.42 8.32 -12.83
C ARG A 14 -20.89 8.55 -11.42
N HIS A 15 -20.15 7.57 -10.89
CA HIS A 15 -19.43 7.73 -9.64
C HIS A 15 -18.09 8.42 -9.91
N VAL A 16 -17.79 9.46 -9.14
CA VAL A 16 -16.50 10.17 -9.19
C VAL A 16 -15.86 10.19 -7.81
N PRO A 17 -14.59 9.79 -7.66
CA PRO A 17 -13.88 9.95 -6.39
C PRO A 17 -13.85 11.41 -5.94
N ALA A 18 -14.11 11.66 -4.66
CA ALA A 18 -14.16 13.02 -4.09
C ALA A 18 -13.28 13.17 -2.84
N ALA A 19 -12.82 12.05 -2.32
CA ALA A 19 -11.96 11.99 -1.15
C ALA A 19 -11.25 10.64 -1.12
N ILE A 20 -10.06 10.64 -0.51
CA ILE A 20 -9.30 9.44 -0.18
C ILE A 20 -8.62 9.64 1.16
N GLY A 21 -8.48 8.55 1.92
CA GLY A 21 -7.68 8.50 3.13
C GLY A 21 -6.95 7.17 3.19
N TYR A 22 -5.71 7.19 3.66
CA TYR A 22 -4.91 5.98 3.83
C TYR A 22 -4.06 6.08 5.09
N PHE A 23 -3.76 4.92 5.65
CA PHE A 23 -2.91 4.78 6.83
C PHE A 23 -1.72 3.90 6.46
N VAL A 24 -0.51 4.41 6.65
CA VAL A 24 0.73 3.64 6.51
C VAL A 24 1.05 3.03 7.86
N LYS A 25 1.13 1.70 7.92
CA LYS A 25 1.52 0.96 9.12
C LYS A 25 2.94 0.42 8.97
N CYS A 26 3.86 0.93 9.77
CA CYS A 26 5.16 0.34 9.97
C CYS A 26 5.13 -0.63 11.16
N SER A 27 5.62 -1.85 10.97
CA SER A 27 5.61 -2.92 11.97
C SER A 27 6.78 -2.84 12.95
N TYR A 28 7.95 -2.37 12.49
CA TYR A 28 9.17 -2.34 13.31
C TYR A 28 9.39 -1.01 14.01
N ASP A 29 8.87 0.10 13.45
CA ASP A 29 8.93 1.42 14.06
C ASP A 29 7.56 2.12 14.01
N PRO A 30 6.82 2.16 15.13
CA PRO A 30 5.52 2.82 15.21
C PRO A 30 5.56 4.33 14.91
N SER A 31 6.71 4.99 15.05
CA SER A 31 6.85 6.43 14.77
C SER A 31 6.76 6.74 13.28
N LEU A 32 7.11 5.78 12.42
CA LEU A 32 6.99 5.85 10.97
C LEU A 32 5.57 5.54 10.47
N SER A 33 4.62 5.22 11.36
CA SER A 33 3.22 5.01 10.99
C SER A 33 2.45 6.33 11.01
N PHE A 34 1.76 6.64 9.91
CA PHE A 34 1.06 7.91 9.72
C PHE A 34 -0.24 7.76 8.95
N TYR A 35 -1.17 8.69 9.16
CA TYR A 35 -2.40 8.85 8.39
C TYR A 35 -2.31 10.06 7.46
N GLN A 36 -2.83 9.95 6.24
CA GLN A 36 -3.06 11.09 5.37
C GLN A 36 -4.42 10.97 4.67
N SER A 37 -5.01 12.12 4.35
CA SER A 37 -6.25 12.18 3.58
C SER A 37 -6.35 13.45 2.77
N TYR A 38 -7.11 13.39 1.69
CA TYR A 38 -7.34 14.50 0.80
C TYR A 38 -8.79 14.48 0.29
N ARG A 39 -9.38 15.66 0.10
CA ARG A 39 -10.73 15.86 -0.43
C ARG A 39 -10.64 16.83 -1.61
N GLY A 40 -11.07 16.39 -2.78
CA GLY A 40 -10.95 17.13 -4.04
C GLY A 40 -11.19 16.22 -5.24
N GLU A 41 -11.39 16.83 -6.40
CA GLU A 41 -11.61 16.12 -7.68
C GLU A 41 -10.40 15.31 -8.12
N ASP A 42 -9.21 15.83 -7.88
CA ASP A 42 -7.92 15.22 -8.20
C ASP A 42 -7.42 14.26 -7.10
N CYS A 43 -8.30 13.81 -6.19
CA CYS A 43 -7.90 13.01 -5.04
C CYS A 43 -7.18 11.70 -5.40
N MET A 44 -7.53 11.07 -6.52
CA MET A 44 -6.83 9.87 -7.00
C MET A 44 -5.44 10.21 -7.56
N SER A 45 -5.30 11.30 -8.30
CA SER A 45 -3.99 11.78 -8.78
C SER A 45 -3.09 12.22 -7.63
N TRP A 46 -3.66 12.90 -6.63
CA TRP A 46 -2.96 13.22 -5.39
C TRP A 46 -2.47 11.95 -4.71
N PHE A 47 -3.31 10.93 -4.58
CA PHE A 47 -2.92 9.65 -3.98
C PHE A 47 -1.79 8.95 -4.74
N ALA A 48 -1.85 8.91 -6.06
CA ALA A 48 -0.78 8.35 -6.90
C ALA A 48 0.57 9.07 -6.70
N LYS A 49 0.56 10.41 -6.59
CA LYS A 49 1.74 11.21 -6.27
C LYS A 49 2.28 10.90 -4.87
N GLN A 50 1.41 10.84 -3.87
CA GLN A 50 1.82 10.49 -2.50
C GLN A 50 2.43 9.09 -2.41
N MET A 51 1.88 8.12 -3.15
CA MET A 51 2.45 6.77 -3.22
C MET A 51 3.84 6.76 -3.89
N SER A 52 4.04 7.56 -4.93
CA SER A 52 5.34 7.68 -5.61
C SER A 52 6.39 8.30 -4.68
N ALA A 53 6.06 9.42 -4.02
CA ALA A 53 6.94 10.04 -3.03
C ALA A 53 7.27 9.08 -1.87
N PHE A 54 6.26 8.35 -1.38
CA PHE A 54 6.47 7.35 -0.33
C PHE A 54 7.41 6.22 -0.77
N ALA A 55 7.36 5.79 -2.03
CA ALA A 55 8.30 4.79 -2.55
C ALA A 55 9.73 5.31 -2.62
N GLU A 56 9.94 6.58 -2.97
CA GLU A 56 11.26 7.23 -2.95
C GLU A 56 11.82 7.32 -1.52
N ASP A 57 10.99 7.69 -0.55
CA ASP A 57 11.37 7.74 0.87
C ASP A 57 11.76 6.36 1.40
N VAL A 58 10.95 5.33 1.13
CA VAL A 58 11.22 3.96 1.57
C VAL A 58 12.45 3.39 0.89
N GLU A 59 12.64 3.65 -0.41
CA GLU A 59 13.84 3.23 -1.13
C GLU A 59 15.10 3.88 -0.54
N THR A 60 15.06 5.15 -0.19
CA THR A 60 16.19 5.84 0.44
C THR A 60 16.57 5.18 1.77
N VAL A 61 15.57 4.81 2.58
CA VAL A 61 15.79 4.05 3.82
C VAL A 61 16.33 2.64 3.52
N PHE A 62 15.81 1.97 2.49
CA PHE A 62 16.28 0.66 2.07
C PHE A 62 17.74 0.68 1.59
N LEU A 63 18.15 1.73 0.89
CA LEU A 63 19.51 1.96 0.40
C LEU A 63 20.47 2.46 1.50
N CYS A 64 19.97 2.81 2.69
CA CYS A 64 20.76 3.04 3.90
C CYS A 64 20.67 1.82 4.84
N PRO A 65 21.27 0.67 4.47
CA PRO A 65 21.04 -0.59 5.16
C PRO A 65 21.56 -0.55 6.60
N PHE A 66 20.77 -1.13 7.51
CA PHE A 66 21.29 -1.48 8.83
C PHE A 66 22.41 -2.52 8.72
N ASP A 67 23.40 -2.40 9.59
CA ASP A 67 24.41 -3.44 9.79
C ASP A 67 23.77 -4.75 10.23
N ILE A 68 24.45 -5.85 9.93
CA ILE A 68 24.00 -7.18 10.31
C ILE A 68 23.95 -7.34 11.84
N SER A 69 22.83 -7.87 12.34
CA SER A 69 22.58 -8.15 13.74
C SER A 69 22.14 -9.61 13.90
N MET A 70 23.03 -10.42 14.50
CA MET A 70 22.85 -11.85 14.70
C MET A 70 22.85 -12.22 16.18
N THR A 71 21.99 -13.18 16.53
CA THR A 71 22.06 -13.90 17.81
C THR A 71 23.15 -14.98 17.78
N SER A 72 23.59 -15.43 18.96
CA SER A 72 24.54 -16.55 19.05
C SER A 72 24.04 -17.83 18.39
N ALA A 73 22.72 -18.06 18.37
CA ALA A 73 22.11 -19.18 17.69
C ALA A 73 22.24 -19.06 16.16
N GLN A 74 22.02 -17.87 15.60
CA GLN A 74 22.16 -17.59 14.17
C GLN A 74 23.63 -17.69 13.71
N GLU A 75 24.59 -17.27 14.53
CA GLU A 75 26.02 -17.48 14.22
C GLU A 75 26.38 -18.97 14.17
N ALA A 76 25.85 -19.77 15.11
CA ALA A 76 26.05 -21.21 15.11
C ALA A 76 25.37 -21.89 13.90
N GLU A 77 24.19 -21.42 13.51
CA GLU A 77 23.48 -21.86 12.31
C GLU A 77 24.29 -21.56 11.04
N PHE A 78 24.78 -20.33 10.90
CA PHE A 78 25.65 -19.93 9.79
C PHE A 78 26.89 -20.83 9.66
N GLY A 79 27.55 -21.10 10.80
CA GLY A 79 28.73 -21.99 10.84
C GLY A 79 28.42 -23.39 10.31
N LYS A 80 27.26 -23.94 10.68
CA LYS A 80 26.82 -25.31 10.31
C LYS A 80 26.13 -25.40 8.94
N ALA A 81 25.76 -24.27 8.34
CA ALA A 81 25.05 -24.25 7.06
C ALA A 81 25.87 -24.93 5.96
N THR A 82 25.27 -25.95 5.34
CA THR A 82 25.82 -26.74 4.22
C THR A 82 25.24 -26.34 2.87
N HIS A 83 24.13 -25.62 2.86
CA HIS A 83 23.43 -25.16 1.66
C HIS A 83 23.18 -23.66 1.72
N CYS A 84 23.22 -23.03 0.55
CA CYS A 84 22.81 -21.64 0.39
C CYS A 84 21.28 -21.53 0.54
N HIS A 85 20.80 -20.59 1.35
CA HIS A 85 19.36 -20.40 1.54
C HIS A 85 18.64 -19.84 0.30
N ILE A 86 19.37 -19.14 -0.58
CA ILE A 86 18.82 -18.45 -1.76
C ILE A 86 18.61 -19.41 -2.93
N CYS A 87 19.64 -20.18 -3.31
CA CYS A 87 19.57 -21.09 -4.45
C CYS A 87 19.38 -22.56 -4.04
N GLU A 88 19.36 -22.83 -2.72
CA GLU A 88 19.20 -24.16 -2.12
C GLU A 88 20.29 -25.18 -2.51
N GLN A 89 21.36 -24.74 -3.18
CA GLN A 89 22.48 -25.60 -3.58
C GLN A 89 23.53 -25.73 -2.46
N PRO A 90 24.24 -26.87 -2.38
CA PRO A 90 25.29 -27.08 -1.39
C PRO A 90 26.51 -26.18 -1.65
N PHE A 91 27.16 -25.74 -0.57
CA PHE A 91 28.44 -25.04 -0.65
C PHE A 91 29.56 -25.99 -1.07
N LYS A 92 30.36 -25.57 -2.05
CA LYS A 92 31.61 -26.22 -2.44
C LYS A 92 32.78 -25.69 -1.60
N PRO A 93 33.92 -26.41 -1.53
CA PRO A 93 35.08 -25.98 -0.76
C PRO A 93 35.62 -24.60 -1.14
N ASP A 94 35.49 -24.21 -2.41
CA ASP A 94 36.00 -22.94 -2.94
C ASP A 94 34.97 -21.80 -2.87
N ASP A 95 33.74 -22.08 -2.43
CA ASP A 95 32.68 -21.07 -2.37
C ASP A 95 32.89 -20.13 -1.18
N ILE A 96 32.72 -18.83 -1.43
CA ILE A 96 32.70 -17.82 -0.37
C ILE A 96 31.30 -17.82 0.26
N LYS A 97 31.20 -18.38 1.46
CA LYS A 97 29.98 -18.37 2.28
C LYS A 97 29.81 -17.02 2.98
N VAL A 98 28.74 -16.29 2.65
CA VAL A 98 28.42 -14.97 3.20
C VAL A 98 27.12 -14.98 4.00
N ARG A 99 26.94 -13.97 4.85
CA ARG A 99 25.75 -13.80 5.68
C ARG A 99 24.79 -12.84 4.97
N ASP A 100 23.69 -13.35 4.47
CA ASP A 100 22.60 -12.52 3.91
C ASP A 100 21.72 -12.01 5.05
N HIS A 101 21.30 -10.75 4.97
CA HIS A 101 20.47 -10.11 5.99
C HIS A 101 19.47 -9.12 5.38
N ASN A 102 18.40 -8.86 6.12
CA ASN A 102 17.41 -7.87 5.75
C ASN A 102 17.89 -6.47 6.15
N HIS A 103 17.90 -5.56 5.17
CA HIS A 103 18.42 -4.20 5.35
C HIS A 103 17.44 -3.24 6.04
N LEU A 104 16.16 -3.60 6.15
CA LEU A 104 15.11 -2.77 6.77
C LEU A 104 14.99 -2.98 8.28
N PHE A 105 15.48 -4.10 8.81
CA PHE A 105 15.34 -4.40 10.23
C PHE A 105 16.64 -4.12 10.99
N PRO A 106 16.59 -3.40 12.12
CA PRO A 106 17.78 -3.03 12.88
C PRO A 106 18.33 -4.17 13.77
N LYS A 107 17.56 -5.23 14.02
CA LYS A 107 17.94 -6.34 14.91
C LYS A 107 17.42 -7.68 14.39
N ASN A 108 18.16 -8.75 14.71
CA ASN A 108 17.82 -10.13 14.32
C ASN A 108 17.51 -10.23 12.81
N ASN A 109 18.29 -9.50 12.00
CA ASN A 109 17.99 -9.28 10.60
C ASN A 109 18.65 -10.31 9.67
N TYR A 110 19.43 -11.24 10.21
CA TYR A 110 20.02 -12.34 9.44
C TYR A 110 18.96 -13.29 8.87
N ARG A 111 19.11 -13.62 7.58
CA ARG A 111 18.22 -14.53 6.85
C ARG A 111 18.79 -15.92 6.70
N GLY A 112 20.09 -16.03 6.43
CA GLY A 112 20.72 -17.31 6.18
C GLY A 112 22.11 -17.19 5.56
N ALA A 113 22.76 -18.35 5.43
CA ALA A 113 24.03 -18.45 4.71
C ALA A 113 23.77 -18.46 3.21
N ALA A 114 24.55 -17.70 2.45
CA ALA A 114 24.41 -17.62 1.00
C ALA A 114 25.77 -17.74 0.29
N HIS A 115 25.74 -18.14 -0.99
CA HIS A 115 26.90 -17.93 -1.86
C HIS A 115 27.09 -16.42 -2.06
N ASN A 116 28.33 -15.96 -2.14
CA ASN A 116 28.63 -14.55 -2.39
C ASN A 116 27.91 -14.02 -3.65
N ASP A 117 27.95 -14.78 -4.75
CA ASP A 117 27.29 -14.38 -6.00
C ASP A 117 25.77 -14.38 -5.87
N CYS A 118 25.20 -15.34 -5.11
CA CYS A 118 23.76 -15.33 -4.85
C CYS A 118 23.38 -14.08 -4.04
N ASN A 119 24.13 -13.75 -2.99
CA ASN A 119 23.87 -12.58 -2.14
C ASN A 119 23.94 -11.27 -2.91
N ILE A 120 24.98 -11.06 -3.73
CA ILE A 120 25.15 -9.83 -4.53
C ILE A 120 24.01 -9.67 -5.55
N ASN A 121 23.56 -10.77 -6.15
CA ASN A 121 22.50 -10.76 -7.16
C ASN A 121 21.09 -10.85 -6.57
N TYR A 122 20.98 -11.08 -5.26
CA TYR A 122 19.69 -11.19 -4.61
C TYR A 122 19.07 -9.80 -4.47
N LYS A 123 18.05 -9.56 -5.29
CA LYS A 123 17.25 -8.34 -5.22
C LYS A 123 16.05 -8.60 -4.35
N ASP A 124 16.07 -8.05 -3.15
CA ASP A 124 14.86 -7.85 -2.36
C ASP A 124 13.95 -6.88 -3.11
N GLU A 125 12.99 -7.41 -3.87
CA GLU A 125 11.86 -6.60 -4.29
C GLU A 125 10.99 -6.33 -3.06
N VAL A 126 10.87 -5.08 -2.66
CA VAL A 126 10.07 -4.71 -1.49
C VAL A 126 8.64 -4.49 -1.96
N ILE A 127 7.80 -5.50 -1.76
CA ILE A 127 6.37 -5.40 -2.07
C ILE A 127 5.64 -4.84 -0.85
N ILE A 128 5.12 -3.63 -0.96
CA ILE A 128 4.26 -3.01 0.04
C ILE A 128 2.79 -3.33 -0.32
N PRO A 129 2.07 -4.09 0.53
CA PRO A 129 0.66 -4.37 0.29
C PRO A 129 -0.18 -3.12 0.55
N VAL A 130 -1.01 -2.74 -0.42
CA VAL A 130 -2.01 -1.67 -0.30
C VAL A 130 -3.38 -2.33 -0.19
N VAL A 131 -4.02 -2.18 0.96
CA VAL A 131 -5.22 -2.96 1.30
C VAL A 131 -6.45 -2.09 1.21
N PHE A 132 -7.37 -2.46 0.34
CA PHE A 132 -8.71 -1.89 0.26
C PHE A 132 -9.74 -2.98 0.59
N HIS A 133 -10.84 -2.62 1.25
CA HIS A 133 -11.91 -3.57 1.51
C HIS A 133 -12.98 -3.47 0.42
N ASN A 134 -13.30 -4.60 -0.22
CA ASN A 134 -14.18 -4.70 -1.39
C ASN A 134 -13.63 -3.96 -2.62
N LEU A 135 -12.30 -4.01 -2.81
CA LEU A 135 -11.61 -3.35 -3.92
C LEU A 135 -12.16 -3.81 -5.27
N SER A 136 -12.26 -5.13 -5.48
CA SER A 136 -12.69 -5.74 -6.73
C SER A 136 -14.16 -5.46 -7.11
N GLY A 137 -14.94 -4.88 -6.19
CA GLY A 137 -16.35 -4.63 -6.40
C GLY A 137 -16.66 -3.30 -7.07
N TYR A 138 -15.95 -2.23 -6.70
CA TYR A 138 -16.42 -0.87 -6.98
C TYR A 138 -15.32 0.14 -7.30
N ASP A 139 -14.31 0.25 -6.45
CA ASP A 139 -13.33 1.35 -6.52
C ASP A 139 -12.09 1.03 -7.36
N ALA A 140 -11.86 -0.24 -7.70
CA ALA A 140 -10.65 -0.67 -8.40
C ALA A 140 -10.42 0.05 -9.73
N HIS A 141 -11.48 0.39 -10.46
CA HIS A 141 -11.36 1.06 -11.77
C HIS A 141 -10.75 2.45 -11.67
N PHE A 142 -11.24 3.28 -10.74
CA PHE A 142 -10.74 4.63 -10.54
C PHE A 142 -9.30 4.62 -10.01
N ILE A 143 -9.01 3.72 -9.07
CA ILE A 143 -7.67 3.61 -8.49
C ILE A 143 -6.70 3.12 -9.57
N LEU A 144 -7.05 2.08 -10.32
CA LEU A 144 -6.17 1.50 -11.34
C LEU A 144 -5.84 2.49 -12.46
N GLU A 145 -6.82 3.27 -12.93
CA GLU A 145 -6.61 4.28 -13.98
C GLU A 145 -5.57 5.32 -13.55
N ASN A 146 -5.75 5.95 -12.38
CA ASN A 146 -4.81 6.95 -11.88
C ASN A 146 -3.44 6.35 -11.51
N ILE A 147 -3.40 5.15 -10.91
CA ILE A 147 -2.13 4.47 -10.59
C ILE A 147 -1.36 4.06 -11.86
N ALA A 148 -2.07 3.72 -12.94
CA ALA A 148 -1.44 3.41 -14.22
C ALA A 148 -0.91 4.66 -14.93
N ASN A 149 -1.67 5.75 -14.94
CA ASN A 149 -1.37 6.96 -15.73
C ASN A 149 -0.50 7.99 -14.99
N ASP A 150 -0.68 8.15 -13.68
CA ASP A 150 -0.06 9.23 -12.89
C ASP A 150 1.24 8.79 -12.19
N MET A 151 1.61 7.50 -12.29
CA MET A 151 2.85 6.95 -11.74
C MET A 151 3.67 6.32 -12.87
N SER A 152 5.00 6.47 -12.85
CA SER A 152 5.89 5.79 -13.81
C SER A 152 5.93 4.27 -13.58
N GLY A 153 6.29 3.51 -14.61
CA GLY A 153 6.40 2.06 -14.56
C GLY A 153 5.12 1.26 -14.82
N ARG A 154 5.30 -0.05 -15.00
CA ARG A 154 4.24 -0.94 -15.49
C ARG A 154 3.29 -1.41 -14.38
N VAL A 155 2.06 -1.70 -14.77
CA VAL A 155 1.08 -2.34 -13.89
C VAL A 155 0.87 -3.80 -14.33
N ASP A 156 1.14 -4.72 -13.43
CA ASP A 156 0.85 -6.15 -13.61
C ASP A 156 -0.50 -6.46 -12.97
N VAL A 157 -1.47 -6.95 -13.75
CA VAL A 157 -2.85 -7.20 -13.28
C VAL A 157 -3.12 -8.70 -13.24
N LEU A 158 -3.79 -9.17 -12.17
CA LEU A 158 -4.38 -10.50 -12.08
C LEU A 158 -5.91 -10.41 -12.24
N PRO A 159 -6.44 -10.47 -13.47
CA PRO A 159 -7.87 -10.29 -13.73
C PRO A 159 -8.69 -11.55 -13.43
N ILE A 160 -9.94 -11.36 -12.99
CA ILE A 160 -11.00 -12.37 -13.01
C ILE A 160 -11.91 -12.15 -14.22
N THR A 161 -12.33 -10.89 -14.43
CA THR A 161 -13.10 -10.43 -15.59
C THR A 161 -12.54 -9.10 -16.08
N LYS A 162 -13.11 -8.51 -17.14
CA LYS A 162 -12.77 -7.15 -17.58
C LYS A 162 -13.03 -6.08 -16.52
N GLU A 163 -13.89 -6.38 -15.54
CA GLU A 163 -14.35 -5.44 -14.51
C GLU A 163 -13.91 -5.84 -13.10
N LYS A 164 -13.32 -7.04 -12.92
CA LYS A 164 -12.95 -7.56 -11.61
C LYS A 164 -11.53 -8.05 -11.62
N TYR A 165 -10.73 -7.55 -10.69
CA TYR A 165 -9.32 -7.91 -10.51
C TYR A 165 -9.13 -8.60 -9.15
N ILE A 166 -8.34 -9.66 -9.09
CA ILE A 166 -7.93 -10.30 -7.83
C ILE A 166 -6.98 -9.36 -7.09
N SER A 167 -5.99 -8.86 -7.82
CA SER A 167 -5.00 -7.89 -7.36
C SER A 167 -4.35 -7.23 -8.58
N PHE A 168 -3.71 -6.09 -8.35
CA PHE A 168 -2.81 -5.48 -9.32
C PHE A 168 -1.56 -4.99 -8.61
N THR A 169 -0.44 -5.03 -9.30
CA THR A 169 0.87 -4.64 -8.78
C THR A 169 1.42 -3.50 -9.61
N LYS A 170 1.68 -2.36 -8.99
CA LYS A 170 2.43 -1.27 -9.60
C LYS A 170 3.92 -1.52 -9.40
N ASN A 171 4.64 -1.68 -10.51
CA ASN A 171 6.09 -1.69 -10.54
C ASN A 171 6.54 -0.28 -10.92
N LEU A 172 7.35 0.35 -10.08
CA LEU A 172 7.88 1.68 -10.35
C LEU A 172 9.18 1.56 -11.16
N ASP A 173 9.36 2.47 -12.12
CA ASP A 173 10.59 2.50 -12.91
C ASP A 173 11.75 2.95 -12.03
N GLN A 174 12.91 2.28 -12.16
CA GLN A 174 14.14 2.63 -11.44
C GLN A 174 14.02 2.64 -9.91
N ASN A 175 12.99 1.99 -9.34
CA ASN A 175 12.76 1.92 -7.90
C ASN A 175 12.53 0.46 -7.46
N LEU A 176 13.08 0.06 -6.32
CA LEU A 176 13.00 -1.30 -5.75
C LEU A 176 11.63 -1.63 -5.13
N ILE A 177 10.84 -0.60 -4.82
CA ILE A 177 9.55 -0.71 -4.17
C ILE A 177 8.46 -1.02 -5.21
N LYS A 178 7.59 -1.96 -4.85
CA LYS A 178 6.39 -2.31 -5.61
C LYS A 178 5.18 -2.17 -4.72
N PHE A 179 4.08 -1.65 -5.26
CA PHE A 179 2.82 -1.60 -4.54
C PHE A 179 1.90 -2.70 -5.04
N ARG A 180 1.47 -3.59 -4.14
CA ARG A 180 0.50 -4.65 -4.47
C ARG A 180 -0.85 -4.34 -3.85
N PHE A 181 -1.81 -4.01 -4.68
CA PHE A 181 -3.17 -3.69 -4.27
C PHE A 181 -3.97 -4.98 -4.12
N ILE A 182 -4.57 -5.17 -2.93
CA ILE A 182 -5.31 -6.38 -2.58
C ILE A 182 -6.69 -6.05 -1.99
N ASP A 183 -7.63 -6.95 -2.24
CA ASP A 183 -8.99 -6.88 -1.71
C ASP A 183 -9.13 -7.66 -0.40
N SER A 184 -9.36 -6.95 0.71
CA SER A 184 -9.54 -7.59 1.99
C SER A 184 -10.83 -8.37 2.17
N PHE A 185 -11.83 -8.11 1.34
CA PHE A 185 -13.08 -8.87 1.37
C PHE A 185 -12.88 -10.35 0.99
N ARG A 186 -11.80 -10.67 0.25
CA ARG A 186 -11.47 -12.03 -0.17
C ARG A 186 -10.99 -12.92 0.98
N PHE A 187 -10.43 -12.34 2.02
CA PHE A 187 -9.98 -13.05 3.22
C PHE A 187 -10.84 -12.76 4.45
N MET A 188 -11.54 -11.62 4.47
CA MET A 188 -12.55 -11.26 5.48
C MET A 188 -13.88 -11.00 4.79
N ASN A 189 -14.61 -12.08 4.50
CA ASN A 189 -15.88 -12.06 3.75
C ASN A 189 -17.07 -11.60 4.62
N SER A 190 -16.93 -10.44 5.24
CA SER A 190 -17.94 -9.78 6.07
C SER A 190 -17.91 -8.29 5.78
N ALA A 191 -19.05 -7.61 5.94
CA ALA A 191 -19.12 -6.17 5.75
C ALA A 191 -18.25 -5.43 6.79
N LEU A 192 -17.71 -4.26 6.42
CA LEU A 192 -16.98 -3.38 7.34
C LEU A 192 -17.73 -3.08 8.64
N ASP A 193 -19.07 -2.95 8.57
CA ASP A 193 -19.90 -2.73 9.75
C ASP A 193 -19.75 -3.88 10.77
N THR A 194 -19.88 -5.12 10.30
CA THR A 194 -19.67 -6.33 11.08
C THR A 194 -18.23 -6.46 11.58
N LEU A 195 -17.24 -6.16 10.74
CA LEU A 195 -15.83 -6.26 11.15
C LEU A 195 -15.48 -5.20 12.22
N SER A 196 -16.00 -3.98 12.07
CA SER A 196 -15.79 -2.89 13.01
C SER A 196 -16.46 -3.14 14.36
N SER A 197 -17.60 -3.82 14.39
CA SER A 197 -18.32 -4.11 15.64
C SER A 197 -17.63 -5.14 16.53
N TYR A 198 -16.69 -5.93 15.98
CA TYR A 198 -15.85 -6.84 16.76
C TYR A 198 -14.65 -6.15 17.42
N LEU A 199 -14.34 -4.91 17.03
CA LEU A 199 -13.22 -4.15 17.60
C LEU A 199 -13.65 -3.47 18.90
N THR A 200 -12.88 -3.69 19.96
CA THR A 200 -13.05 -3.02 21.26
C THR A 200 -12.15 -1.80 21.42
N GLU A 201 -11.07 -1.73 20.63
CA GLU A 201 -10.04 -0.70 20.73
C GLU A 201 -9.70 -0.13 19.35
N PHE A 202 -9.44 1.18 19.30
CA PHE A 202 -9.13 1.91 18.07
C PHE A 202 -7.87 2.77 18.24
N PRO A 203 -6.69 2.17 18.51
CA PRO A 203 -5.48 2.91 18.85
C PRO A 203 -5.03 3.87 17.75
N ASN A 204 -5.11 3.46 16.48
CA ASN A 204 -4.76 4.31 15.34
C ASN A 204 -5.73 5.50 15.22
N LEU A 205 -7.02 5.26 15.43
CA LEU A 205 -8.04 6.32 15.37
C LEU A 205 -7.87 7.30 16.54
N HIS A 206 -7.60 6.81 17.75
CA HIS A 206 -7.32 7.65 18.92
C HIS A 206 -6.06 8.50 18.73
N LYS A 207 -5.00 7.94 18.13
CA LYS A 207 -3.78 8.69 17.84
C LYS A 207 -4.05 9.89 16.93
N GLU A 208 -4.85 9.70 15.88
CA GLU A 208 -5.09 10.74 14.86
C GLU A 208 -6.23 11.70 15.22
N PHE A 209 -7.28 11.20 15.90
CA PHE A 209 -8.53 11.93 16.13
C PHE A 209 -8.93 12.02 17.62
N GLY A 210 -8.03 11.69 18.54
CA GLY A 210 -8.32 11.70 19.97
C GLY A 210 -8.64 13.07 20.57
N GLY A 211 -8.38 14.15 19.84
CA GLY A 211 -8.77 15.51 20.22
C GLY A 211 -10.24 15.87 19.93
N LEU A 212 -10.98 14.99 19.25
CA LEU A 212 -12.41 15.17 19.02
C LEU A 212 -13.21 14.92 20.29
N ASP A 213 -14.42 15.50 20.37
CA ASP A 213 -15.35 15.18 21.43
C ASP A 213 -15.79 13.71 21.36
N VAL A 214 -16.25 13.18 22.50
CA VAL A 214 -16.58 11.76 22.65
C VAL A 214 -17.66 11.30 21.67
N GLU A 215 -18.64 12.16 21.37
CA GLU A 215 -19.74 11.82 20.45
C GLU A 215 -19.22 11.70 19.02
N THR A 216 -18.48 12.70 18.54
CA THR A 216 -17.87 12.69 17.22
C THR A 216 -16.87 11.54 17.07
N PHE A 217 -16.04 11.27 18.09
CA PHE A 217 -15.11 10.15 18.06
C PHE A 217 -15.85 8.81 17.98
N THR A 218 -16.94 8.64 18.73
CA THR A 218 -17.76 7.42 18.70
C THR A 218 -18.41 7.19 17.33
N LEU A 219 -18.66 8.23 16.55
CA LEU A 219 -19.14 8.08 15.17
C LEU A 219 -18.07 7.51 14.24
N LEU A 220 -16.79 7.83 14.48
CA LEU A 220 -15.67 7.35 13.67
C LEU A 220 -15.33 5.86 13.90
N THR A 221 -15.81 5.25 14.99
CA THR A 221 -15.59 3.82 15.28
C THR A 221 -16.54 2.88 14.54
N ARG A 222 -17.48 3.44 13.76
CA ARG A 222 -18.53 2.70 13.05
C ARG A 222 -18.45 2.93 11.55
N LYS A 223 -19.10 2.07 10.77
CA LYS A 223 -19.26 2.30 9.34
C LYS A 223 -20.13 3.55 9.10
N GLY A 224 -19.54 4.58 8.49
CA GLY A 224 -20.27 5.77 8.07
C GLY A 224 -21.23 5.48 6.91
N VAL A 225 -22.39 6.14 6.91
CA VAL A 225 -23.33 6.15 5.78
C VAL A 225 -23.07 7.41 4.96
N PHE A 226 -22.69 7.25 3.69
CA PHE A 226 -22.46 8.39 2.80
C PHE A 226 -23.74 8.67 1.98
N PRO A 227 -24.40 9.84 2.15
CA PRO A 227 -25.64 10.14 1.47
C PRO A 227 -25.38 10.63 0.03
N TYR A 228 -25.15 9.68 -0.89
CA TYR A 228 -24.78 9.96 -2.29
C TYR A 228 -25.74 10.91 -3.02
N SER A 229 -27.04 10.89 -2.69
CA SER A 229 -28.05 11.75 -3.33
C SER A 229 -28.10 13.19 -2.81
N GLN A 230 -27.45 13.46 -1.66
CA GLN A 230 -27.52 14.76 -0.98
C GLN A 230 -26.23 15.58 -1.13
N VAL A 231 -25.11 14.93 -1.47
CA VAL A 231 -23.81 15.60 -1.66
C VAL A 231 -23.65 15.99 -3.12
N LYS A 232 -23.88 17.27 -3.44
CA LYS A 232 -23.52 17.89 -4.71
C LYS A 232 -22.26 18.73 -4.53
N PHE A 233 -21.12 18.30 -5.08
CA PHE A 233 -19.97 19.20 -5.19
C PHE A 233 -20.29 20.26 -6.25
N ARG A 234 -20.32 21.54 -5.85
CA ARG A 234 -20.36 22.64 -6.81
C ARG A 234 -18.94 22.83 -7.32
N PHE A 235 -18.67 22.31 -8.51
CA PHE A 235 -17.45 22.59 -9.24
C PHE A 235 -17.50 24.04 -9.71
N ILE A 236 -16.57 24.86 -9.24
CA ILE A 236 -16.36 26.20 -9.81
C ILE A 236 -15.56 25.96 -11.07
N GLU A 237 -16.23 25.94 -12.23
CA GLU A 237 -15.54 26.12 -13.50
C GLU A 237 -14.80 27.45 -13.42
N SER A 238 -13.46 27.41 -13.33
CA SER A 238 -12.64 28.56 -13.62
C SER A 238 -12.84 28.86 -15.10
N GLY A 239 -13.76 29.79 -15.38
CA GLY A 239 -14.08 30.23 -16.72
C GLY A 239 -12.80 30.61 -17.46
N ALA A 240 -12.46 29.81 -18.48
CA ALA A 240 -11.54 30.23 -19.52
C ALA A 240 -12.15 31.48 -20.16
N GLY A 241 -11.60 32.64 -19.80
CA GLY A 241 -11.92 33.91 -20.45
C GLY A 241 -11.68 33.75 -21.95
N LYS A 242 -12.77 33.85 -22.72
CA LYS A 242 -12.68 34.12 -24.15
C LYS A 242 -12.05 35.51 -24.29
N CYS A 243 -10.77 35.57 -24.66
CA CYS A 243 -10.24 36.76 -25.31
C CYS A 243 -10.80 36.78 -26.73
N SER A 244 -11.73 37.72 -26.96
CA SER A 244 -11.96 38.35 -28.26
C SER A 244 -10.81 39.27 -28.62
#